data_AF-A0AAP2S611-F1
#
_entry.id   AF-A0AAP2S611-F1
#
_cell.length_a   1.000
_cell.length_b   1.000
_cell.length_c   1.000
_cell.angle_alpha   90.00
_cell.angle_beta   90.00
_cell.angle_gamma   90.00
#
_symmetry.space_group_name_H-M   'P 1'
#
loop_
_entity.id
_entity.type
_entity.pdbx_description
1 polymer ?
#
loop_
_entity_poly.entity_id
_entity_poly.type
_entity_poly.pdbx_seq_one_letter_code
_entity_poly.pdbx_strand_id
1 'polypeptide(L)'
;RNLAMLEEIRLEHARKNGDKQYDYVSQPLGRDCVILLAVDSPESTATLTNGPEAHWGVTMEEAVKISIENLRDTTNEAFGEIIPGLYAGEWADGYDTSRVLLPDVLQRVPVKGRPVFMVPSRDVLMVTGDKDEQGIRQMVELAFQALERGRAVSTDIYTYEGRDIIPFNCDDEGVSSRLVTLEHLLLQSNYANQKELLDKLNLEKGIDIFVASYNLFQMADQPNQTVSMSAWTKGVLTLLPKTDRVALVEPVEGGEATVKTVSWSELESELGDLLATEAGYPRRYRTLGFPSVEQLNRLTTL
;
A
#
# COMPACT_ATOMS: atom_id res chain seq x y z
N ARG A 1 -0.90 -5.69 8.32
CA ARG A 1 0.31 -5.82 7.47
C ARG A 1 0.00 -5.26 6.10
N ASN A 2 0.97 -4.72 5.36
CA ASN A 2 0.75 -4.29 3.98
C ASN A 2 0.58 -5.49 3.03
N LEU A 3 -0.26 -5.37 2.00
CA LEU A 3 -0.48 -6.39 0.96
C LEU A 3 0.79 -6.75 0.17
N ALA A 4 1.73 -5.82 0.01
CA ALA A 4 2.99 -6.06 -0.73
C ALA A 4 3.84 -7.15 -0.08
N MET A 5 3.76 -7.33 1.23
CA MET A 5 4.42 -8.44 1.93
C MET A 5 3.89 -9.81 1.47
N LEU A 6 2.57 -9.92 1.25
CA LEU A 6 1.97 -11.17 0.77
C LEU A 6 2.32 -11.42 -0.70
N GLU A 7 2.40 -10.36 -1.50
CA GLU A 7 2.88 -10.46 -2.88
C GLU A 7 4.33 -10.94 -2.95
N GLU A 8 5.21 -10.40 -2.12
CA GLU A 8 6.61 -10.85 -2.03
C GLU A 8 6.69 -12.35 -1.75
N ILE A 9 5.93 -12.84 -0.77
CA ILE A 9 5.85 -14.27 -0.42
C ILE A 9 5.33 -15.09 -1.61
N ARG A 10 4.28 -14.61 -2.29
CA ARG A 10 3.71 -15.28 -3.48
C ARG A 10 4.73 -15.38 -4.62
N LEU A 11 5.47 -14.31 -4.90
CA LEU A 11 6.48 -14.28 -5.96
C LEU A 11 7.70 -15.15 -5.62
N GLU A 12 8.18 -15.12 -4.39
CA GLU A 12 9.24 -16.02 -3.91
C GLU A 12 8.80 -17.49 -3.95
N HIS A 13 7.54 -17.78 -3.59
CA HIS A 13 6.98 -19.12 -3.72
C HIS A 13 6.94 -19.58 -5.19
N ALA A 14 6.46 -18.73 -6.10
CA ALA A 14 6.40 -19.02 -7.53
C ALA A 14 7.79 -19.28 -8.12
N ARG A 15 8.82 -18.62 -7.58
CA ARG A 15 10.21 -18.82 -7.98
C ARG A 15 10.75 -20.17 -7.49
N LYS A 16 10.49 -20.56 -6.24
CA LYS A 16 10.99 -21.81 -5.63
C LYS A 16 10.21 -23.07 -6.01
N ASN A 17 8.90 -22.94 -6.22
CA ASN A 17 7.97 -24.07 -6.38
C ASN A 17 7.26 -24.09 -7.74
N GLY A 18 7.66 -23.24 -8.67
CA GLY A 18 7.07 -23.13 -10.01
C GLY A 18 5.66 -22.56 -10.00
N ASP A 19 4.77 -23.09 -10.85
CA ASP A 19 3.40 -22.58 -11.00
C ASP A 19 2.42 -23.05 -9.91
N LYS A 20 2.92 -23.62 -8.80
CA LYS A 20 2.06 -23.95 -7.66
C LYS A 20 1.48 -22.65 -7.09
N GLN A 21 0.15 -22.59 -7.08
CA GLN A 21 -0.58 -21.48 -6.50
C GLN A 21 -0.25 -21.35 -5.02
N TYR A 22 0.13 -20.15 -4.60
CA TYR A 22 0.32 -19.82 -3.20
C TYR A 22 -0.94 -19.11 -2.70
N ASP A 23 -1.78 -19.85 -2.00
CA ASP A 23 -2.96 -19.31 -1.35
C ASP A 23 -2.57 -18.81 0.05
N TYR A 24 -2.91 -17.57 0.34
CA TYR A 24 -2.86 -17.01 1.67
C TYR A 24 -4.28 -16.75 2.18
N VAL A 25 -4.42 -16.76 3.50
CA VAL A 25 -5.69 -16.49 4.17
C VAL A 25 -5.50 -15.27 5.05
N SER A 26 -6.29 -14.23 4.79
CA SER A 26 -6.24 -12.95 5.47
C SER A 26 -7.62 -12.29 5.51
N GLN A 27 -7.84 -11.36 6.43
CA GLN A 27 -8.99 -10.45 6.34
C GLN A 27 -8.54 -9.07 5.82
N PRO A 28 -9.27 -8.43 4.91
CA PRO A 28 -8.93 -7.10 4.41
C PRO A 28 -9.10 -6.05 5.52
N LEU A 29 -8.25 -5.03 5.52
CA LEU A 29 -8.39 -3.82 6.33
C LEU A 29 -7.97 -2.64 5.48
N GLY A 30 -8.91 -1.75 5.14
CA GLY A 30 -8.64 -0.68 4.19
C GLY A 30 -8.24 -1.18 2.80
N ARG A 31 -7.50 -0.35 2.05
CA ARG A 31 -7.15 -0.62 0.65
C ARG A 31 -5.82 -1.36 0.46
N ASP A 32 -4.89 -1.19 1.38
CA ASP A 32 -3.49 -1.63 1.25
C ASP A 32 -3.06 -2.58 2.38
N CYS A 33 -3.95 -2.86 3.33
CA CYS A 33 -3.67 -3.62 4.53
C CYS A 33 -4.54 -4.87 4.70
N VAL A 34 -3.99 -5.79 5.49
CA VAL A 34 -4.65 -7.03 5.89
C VAL A 34 -4.38 -7.36 7.36
N ILE A 35 -5.33 -8.08 7.94
CA ILE A 35 -5.22 -8.78 9.21
C ILE A 35 -4.77 -10.21 8.93
N LEU A 36 -3.70 -10.62 9.63
CA LEU A 36 -3.17 -11.98 9.65
C LEU A 36 -3.17 -12.48 11.09
N LEU A 37 -3.19 -13.79 11.26
CA LEU A 37 -3.04 -14.42 12.56
C LEU A 37 -1.55 -14.50 12.93
N ALA A 38 -1.27 -14.44 14.23
CA ALA A 38 0.04 -14.73 14.78
C ALA A 38 -0.10 -15.68 15.97
N VAL A 39 0.87 -16.57 16.12
CA VAL A 39 1.00 -17.46 17.27
C VAL A 39 2.28 -17.10 18.00
N ASP A 40 2.13 -16.72 19.26
CA ASP A 40 3.27 -16.47 20.13
C ASP A 40 3.70 -17.77 20.82
N SER A 41 5.01 -17.96 20.84
CA SER A 41 5.72 -18.93 21.68
C SER A 41 6.64 -18.16 22.64
N PRO A 42 7.15 -18.79 23.71
CA PRO A 42 8.05 -18.11 24.64
C PRO A 42 9.29 -17.47 24.00
N GLU A 43 9.71 -17.96 22.82
CA GLU A 43 10.96 -17.57 22.16
C GLU A 43 10.74 -16.88 20.80
N SER A 44 9.54 -16.95 20.24
CA SER A 44 9.28 -16.43 18.89
C SER A 44 7.80 -16.18 18.59
N THR A 45 7.54 -15.32 17.61
CA THR A 45 6.20 -15.11 17.04
C THR A 45 6.15 -15.63 15.61
N ALA A 46 5.20 -16.52 15.32
CA ALA A 46 4.95 -17.02 13.97
C ALA A 46 3.74 -16.32 13.36
N THR A 47 3.92 -15.63 12.22
CA THR A 47 2.78 -15.11 11.43
C THR A 47 2.24 -16.21 10.52
N LEU A 48 0.93 -16.47 10.60
CA LEU A 48 0.26 -17.49 9.80
C LEU A 48 -0.30 -16.89 8.51
N THR A 49 0.46 -17.02 7.42
CA THR A 49 0.04 -16.58 6.09
C THR A 49 -1.01 -17.50 5.46
N ASN A 50 -1.07 -18.77 5.87
CA ASN A 50 -2.01 -19.77 5.35
C ASN A 50 -3.29 -19.86 6.20
N GLY A 51 -3.49 -18.95 7.16
CA GLY A 51 -4.62 -18.96 8.09
C GLY A 51 -4.44 -19.92 9.27
N PRO A 52 -5.54 -20.21 10.01
CA PRO A 52 -5.49 -21.08 11.19
C PRO A 52 -5.10 -22.52 10.80
N GLU A 53 -4.42 -23.22 11.71
CA GLU A 53 -4.02 -24.60 11.45
C GLU A 53 -5.25 -25.51 11.37
N ALA A 54 -5.30 -26.39 10.37
CA ALA A 54 -6.48 -27.21 10.08
C ALA A 54 -6.96 -28.05 11.29
N HIS A 55 -6.05 -28.48 12.15
CA HIS A 55 -6.38 -29.30 13.32
C HIS A 55 -6.97 -28.50 14.50
N TRP A 56 -6.92 -27.16 14.47
CA TRP A 56 -7.61 -26.33 15.46
C TRP A 56 -9.13 -26.37 15.28
N GLY A 57 -9.62 -26.70 14.09
CA GLY A 57 -11.05 -26.81 13.81
C GLY A 57 -11.80 -25.48 13.86
N VAL A 58 -11.10 -24.34 13.67
CA VAL A 58 -11.68 -23.00 13.66
C VAL A 58 -11.53 -22.35 12.29
N THR A 59 -12.50 -21.52 11.92
CA THR A 59 -12.44 -20.67 10.73
C THR A 59 -11.54 -19.45 10.94
N MET A 60 -11.15 -18.77 9.86
CA MET A 60 -10.39 -17.52 9.95
C MET A 60 -11.13 -16.45 10.77
N GLU A 61 -12.45 -16.35 10.62
CA GLU A 61 -13.26 -15.37 11.35
C GLU A 61 -13.29 -15.66 12.86
N GLU A 62 -13.47 -16.93 13.25
CA GLU A 62 -13.42 -17.35 14.65
C GLU A 62 -12.03 -17.15 15.24
N ALA A 63 -10.98 -17.51 14.50
CA ALA A 63 -9.60 -17.31 14.93
C ALA A 63 -9.28 -15.83 15.17
N VAL A 64 -9.74 -14.92 14.29
CA VAL A 64 -9.58 -13.47 14.51
C VAL A 64 -10.32 -12.99 15.76
N LYS A 65 -11.54 -13.47 16.02
CA LYS A 65 -12.29 -13.13 17.25
C LYS A 65 -11.51 -13.56 18.50
N ILE A 66 -10.99 -14.79 18.52
CA ILE A 66 -10.17 -15.30 19.62
C ILE A 66 -8.88 -14.47 19.77
N SER A 67 -8.20 -14.13 18.67
CA SER A 67 -7.00 -13.29 18.70
C SER A 67 -7.28 -11.89 19.23
N ILE A 68 -8.44 -11.31 18.92
CA ILE A 68 -8.85 -9.99 19.45
C ILE A 68 -9.09 -10.07 20.97
N GLU A 69 -9.70 -11.14 21.46
CA GLU A 69 -9.87 -11.37 22.90
C GLU A 69 -8.52 -11.55 23.61
N ASN A 70 -7.62 -12.36 23.05
CA ASN A 70 -6.26 -12.53 23.60
C ASN A 70 -5.48 -11.20 23.62
N LEU A 71 -5.55 -10.42 22.54
CA LEU A 71 -4.88 -9.11 22.46
C LEU A 71 -5.47 -8.14 23.48
N ARG A 72 -6.78 -8.18 23.71
CA ARG A 72 -7.47 -7.34 24.69
C ARG A 72 -7.01 -7.64 26.11
N ASP A 73 -6.91 -8.92 26.47
CA ASP A 73 -6.51 -9.36 27.81
C ASP A 73 -5.07 -8.96 28.16
N THR A 74 -4.21 -8.80 27.16
CA THR A 74 -2.82 -8.35 27.32
C THR A 74 -2.63 -6.85 27.11
N THR A 75 -3.68 -6.11 26.75
CA THR A 75 -3.60 -4.66 26.50
C THR A 75 -3.88 -3.88 27.77
N ASN A 76 -2.83 -3.24 28.29
CA ASN A 76 -2.89 -2.19 29.29
C ASN A 76 -2.97 -0.80 28.63
N GLU A 77 -3.23 0.25 29.42
CA GLU A 77 -3.14 1.64 28.94
C GLU A 77 -1.66 2.01 28.75
N ALA A 78 -1.25 2.26 27.49
CA ALA A 78 0.11 2.63 27.15
C ALA A 78 0.17 3.61 25.96
N PHE A 79 -0.80 4.53 25.88
CA PHE A 79 -0.70 5.67 24.97
C PHE A 79 0.08 6.81 25.63
N GLY A 80 1.14 7.26 24.98
CA GLY A 80 1.91 8.44 25.37
C GLY A 80 1.55 9.64 24.48
N GLU A 81 1.36 10.82 25.09
CA GLU A 81 1.22 12.07 24.33
C GLU A 81 2.59 12.48 23.78
N ILE A 82 2.76 12.41 22.46
CA ILE A 82 4.04 12.73 21.80
C ILE A 82 4.11 14.20 21.36
N ILE A 83 2.96 14.79 21.06
CA ILE A 83 2.73 16.20 20.74
C ILE A 83 1.36 16.55 21.33
N PRO A 84 1.10 17.78 21.83
CA PRO A 84 -0.21 18.15 22.34
C PRO A 84 -1.36 17.75 21.39
N GLY A 85 -2.26 16.88 21.87
CA GLY A 85 -3.41 16.36 21.08
C GLY A 85 -3.11 15.17 20.15
N LEU A 86 -1.86 14.69 20.10
CA LEU A 86 -1.42 13.54 19.30
C LEU A 86 -0.68 12.52 20.17
N TYR A 87 -1.19 11.29 20.14
CA TYR A 87 -0.72 10.19 20.97
C TYR A 87 -0.11 9.09 20.11
N ALA A 88 0.84 8.34 20.67
CA ALA A 88 1.37 7.12 20.07
C ALA A 88 1.32 5.95 21.05
N GLY A 89 1.20 4.74 20.50
CA GLY A 89 1.32 3.51 21.28
C GLY A 89 2.75 3.31 21.78
N GLU A 90 2.89 2.94 23.06
CA GLU A 90 4.17 2.68 23.73
C GLU A 90 4.23 1.26 24.31
N TRP A 91 3.44 0.32 23.77
CA TRP A 91 3.45 -1.07 24.25
C TRP A 91 4.77 -1.76 23.93
N ALA A 92 5.36 -1.45 22.77
CA ALA A 92 6.65 -1.96 22.33
C ALA A 92 6.74 -3.50 22.35
N ASP A 93 5.61 -4.18 22.17
CA ASP A 93 5.48 -5.64 22.13
C ASP A 93 5.28 -6.17 20.70
N GLY A 94 5.29 -5.28 19.70
CA GLY A 94 5.14 -5.62 18.29
C GLY A 94 3.68 -5.82 17.84
N TYR A 95 2.72 -5.51 18.73
CA TYR A 95 1.28 -5.55 18.47
C TYR A 95 0.60 -4.18 18.53
N ASP A 96 1.35 -3.08 18.65
CA ASP A 96 0.86 -1.70 18.65
C ASP A 96 -0.17 -1.46 17.53
N THR A 97 0.17 -1.79 16.29
CA THR A 97 -0.74 -1.63 15.14
C THR A 97 -1.93 -2.60 15.15
N SER A 98 -1.84 -3.74 15.85
CA SER A 98 -2.97 -4.68 15.97
C SER A 98 -4.05 -4.16 16.92
N ARG A 99 -3.71 -3.23 17.82
CA ARG A 99 -4.65 -2.63 18.77
C ARG A 99 -5.68 -1.71 18.12
N VAL A 100 -5.54 -1.38 16.84
CA VAL A 100 -6.62 -0.77 16.04
C VAL A 100 -7.86 -1.67 16.00
N LEU A 101 -7.73 -2.98 16.23
CA LEU A 101 -8.86 -3.92 16.34
C LEU A 101 -9.59 -3.84 17.69
N LEU A 102 -9.16 -2.95 18.59
CA LEU A 102 -9.76 -2.70 19.90
C LEU A 102 -10.33 -1.27 19.96
N PRO A 103 -11.51 -0.99 19.38
CA PRO A 103 -12.05 0.37 19.31
C PRO A 103 -12.17 1.06 20.68
N ASP A 104 -12.51 0.30 21.73
CA ASP A 104 -12.64 0.81 23.08
C ASP A 104 -11.30 1.23 23.73
N VAL A 105 -10.17 0.73 23.23
CA VAL A 105 -8.83 1.18 23.65
C VAL A 105 -8.53 2.55 23.01
N LEU A 106 -8.77 2.70 21.71
CA LEU A 106 -8.53 3.96 21.00
C LEU A 106 -9.55 5.05 21.37
N GLN A 107 -10.78 4.69 21.71
CA GLN A 107 -11.82 5.64 22.15
C GLN A 107 -11.55 6.26 23.53
N ARG A 108 -10.64 5.67 24.33
CA ARG A 108 -10.25 6.22 25.64
C ARG A 108 -9.13 7.26 25.54
N VAL A 109 -8.45 7.34 24.40
CA VAL A 109 -7.38 8.33 24.19
C VAL A 109 -8.01 9.72 24.32
N PRO A 110 -7.44 10.64 25.14
CA PRO A 110 -8.05 11.92 25.44
C PRO A 110 -7.89 12.93 24.29
N VAL A 111 -8.45 12.60 23.13
CA VAL A 111 -8.40 13.40 21.91
C VAL A 111 -9.64 14.28 21.74
N LYS A 112 -9.53 15.32 20.91
CA LYS A 112 -10.64 16.22 20.61
C LYS A 112 -11.58 15.61 19.57
N GLY A 113 -12.74 15.13 20.02
CA GLY A 113 -13.76 14.54 19.14
C GLY A 113 -13.68 13.02 19.12
N ARG A 114 -13.80 12.41 17.93
CA ARG A 114 -13.64 10.96 17.74
C ARG A 114 -12.18 10.63 17.39
N PRO A 115 -11.67 9.45 17.77
CA PRO A 115 -10.33 9.05 17.39
C PRO A 115 -10.21 8.87 15.87
N VAL A 116 -9.17 9.46 15.32
CA VAL A 116 -8.63 9.15 13.99
C VAL A 116 -7.19 8.69 14.17
N PHE A 117 -6.75 7.74 13.37
CA PHE A 117 -5.47 7.07 13.59
C PHE A 117 -4.77 6.68 12.30
N MET A 118 -3.45 6.55 12.39
CA MET A 118 -2.60 6.04 11.31
C MET A 118 -1.74 4.89 11.82
N VAL A 119 -1.48 3.93 10.93
CA VAL A 119 -0.54 2.82 11.13
C VAL A 119 0.53 2.85 10.04
N PRO A 120 1.42 3.86 10.02
CA PRO A 120 2.39 4.05 8.93
C PRO A 120 3.40 2.92 8.80
N SER A 121 3.76 2.29 9.92
CA SER A 121 4.65 1.14 9.95
C SER A 121 4.24 0.16 11.03
N ARG A 122 4.80 -1.06 10.98
CA ARG A 122 4.41 -2.20 11.82
C ARG A 122 4.31 -1.87 13.31
N ASP A 123 5.18 -1.02 13.81
CA ASP A 123 5.38 -0.76 15.23
C ASP A 123 4.93 0.66 15.63
N VAL A 124 4.24 1.37 14.73
CA VAL A 124 3.79 2.74 14.98
C VAL A 124 2.26 2.80 14.82
N LEU A 125 1.58 3.04 15.94
CA LEU A 125 0.17 3.44 15.99
C LEU A 125 0.10 4.87 16.53
N MET A 126 -0.43 5.79 15.74
CA MET A 126 -0.66 7.18 16.16
C MET A 126 -2.16 7.49 16.18
N VAL A 127 -2.62 8.27 17.16
CA VAL A 127 -4.03 8.61 17.36
C VAL A 127 -4.17 10.10 17.70
N THR A 128 -5.08 10.78 17.01
CA THR A 128 -5.51 12.16 17.32
C THR A 128 -7.03 12.27 17.17
N GLY A 129 -7.59 13.47 17.31
CA GLY A 129 -9.02 13.72 17.24
C GLY A 129 -9.48 14.21 15.87
N ASP A 130 -10.67 13.79 15.43
CA ASP A 130 -11.29 14.28 14.17
C ASP A 130 -11.57 15.78 14.15
N LYS A 131 -11.56 16.45 15.33
CA LYS A 131 -11.70 17.90 15.47
C LYS A 131 -10.39 18.62 15.77
N ASP A 132 -9.25 17.93 15.64
CA ASP A 132 -7.91 18.48 15.83
C ASP A 132 -7.14 18.49 14.50
N GLU A 133 -7.39 19.51 13.70
CA GLU A 133 -6.71 19.68 12.40
C GLU A 133 -5.19 19.78 12.54
N GLN A 134 -4.68 20.38 13.62
CA GLN A 134 -3.24 20.47 13.85
C GLN A 134 -2.67 19.10 14.20
N GLY A 135 -3.34 18.34 15.06
CA GLY A 135 -2.99 16.96 15.38
C GLY A 135 -2.95 16.08 14.13
N ILE A 136 -3.94 16.20 13.23
CA ILE A 136 -3.96 15.45 11.95
C ILE A 136 -2.77 15.82 11.07
N ARG A 137 -2.49 17.13 10.88
CA ARG A 137 -1.33 17.59 10.10
C ARG A 137 -0.02 17.02 10.68
N GLN A 138 0.18 17.09 11.99
CA GLN A 138 1.38 16.55 12.65
C GLN A 138 1.48 15.02 12.52
N MET A 139 0.36 14.30 12.64
CA MET A 139 0.31 12.86 12.47
C MET A 139 0.78 12.44 11.06
N VAL A 140 0.36 13.17 10.02
CA VAL A 140 0.81 12.94 8.65
C VAL A 140 2.29 13.25 8.47
N GLU A 141 2.81 14.33 9.06
CA GLU A 141 4.26 14.63 8.99
C GLU A 141 5.12 13.54 9.66
N LEU A 142 4.68 13.03 10.81
CA LEU A 142 5.38 11.94 11.50
C LEU A 142 5.28 10.61 10.74
N ALA A 143 4.21 10.40 9.98
CA ALA A 143 4.05 9.21 9.16
C ALA A 143 5.15 9.08 8.09
N PHE A 144 5.70 10.19 7.56
CA PHE A 144 6.84 10.15 6.63
C PHE A 144 8.07 9.47 7.27
N GLN A 145 8.38 9.83 8.51
CA GLN A 145 9.53 9.29 9.23
C GLN A 145 9.29 7.82 9.61
N ALA A 146 8.07 7.49 10.01
CA ALA A 146 7.70 6.12 10.37
C ALA A 146 7.74 5.18 9.15
N LEU A 147 7.34 5.65 7.98
CA LEU A 147 7.40 4.93 6.72
C LEU A 147 8.84 4.65 6.29
N GLU A 148 9.74 5.63 6.43
CA GLU A 148 11.15 5.50 6.07
C GLU A 148 11.92 4.52 6.98
N ARG A 149 11.66 4.57 8.29
CA ARG A 149 12.42 3.79 9.29
C ARG A 149 11.89 2.38 9.52
N GLY A 150 10.60 2.17 9.29
CA GLY A 150 9.89 0.96 9.67
C GLY A 150 9.49 0.08 8.50
N ARG A 151 8.88 -1.06 8.82
CA ARG A 151 8.17 -1.85 7.82
C ARG A 151 6.83 -1.19 7.54
N ALA A 152 6.72 -0.57 6.38
CA ALA A 152 5.53 0.14 5.95
C ALA A 152 4.25 -0.71 6.07
N VAL A 153 3.16 -0.09 6.54
CA VAL A 153 1.86 -0.75 6.69
C VAL A 153 0.81 -0.04 5.85
N SER A 154 0.38 1.17 6.22
CA SER A 154 -0.59 1.95 5.43
C SER A 154 -0.24 3.43 5.42
N THR A 155 -0.66 4.15 4.39
CA THR A 155 -0.57 5.61 4.34
C THR A 155 -1.89 6.31 4.66
N ASP A 156 -2.98 5.57 4.84
CA ASP A 156 -4.31 6.15 5.08
C ASP A 156 -4.50 6.57 6.53
N ILE A 157 -5.40 7.54 6.72
CA ILE A 157 -5.97 7.86 8.02
C ILE A 157 -7.26 7.05 8.16
N TYR A 158 -7.48 6.47 9.33
CA TYR A 158 -8.65 5.66 9.64
C TYR A 158 -9.45 6.24 10.81
N THR A 159 -10.72 5.87 10.88
CA THR A 159 -11.59 6.07 12.04
C THR A 159 -12.53 4.87 12.19
N TYR A 160 -13.45 4.95 13.16
CA TYR A 160 -14.43 3.90 13.40
C TYR A 160 -15.84 4.31 12.98
N GLU A 161 -16.54 3.39 12.31
CA GLU A 161 -18.00 3.37 12.20
C GLU A 161 -18.53 2.15 12.96
N GLY A 162 -19.06 2.37 14.17
CA GLY A 162 -19.37 1.28 15.09
C GLY A 162 -18.09 0.54 15.52
N ARG A 163 -17.91 -0.69 15.04
CA ARG A 163 -16.69 -1.49 15.25
C ARG A 163 -15.81 -1.59 14.00
N ASP A 164 -16.31 -1.12 12.86
CA ASP A 164 -15.62 -1.25 11.58
C ASP A 164 -14.59 -0.12 11.44
N ILE A 165 -13.43 -0.48 10.91
CA ILE A 165 -12.36 0.47 10.59
C ILE A 165 -12.61 0.97 9.17
N ILE A 166 -12.83 2.28 9.04
CA ILE A 166 -13.09 2.93 7.76
C ILE A 166 -12.08 4.04 7.48
N PRO A 167 -11.78 4.36 6.22
CA PRO A 167 -10.97 5.53 5.89
C PRO A 167 -11.59 6.82 6.43
N PHE A 168 -10.76 7.70 6.97
CA PHE A 168 -11.13 9.05 7.37
C PHE A 168 -10.72 10.03 6.28
N ASN A 169 -11.70 10.72 5.71
CA ASN A 169 -11.45 11.78 4.74
C ASN A 169 -11.26 13.11 5.47
N CYS A 170 -10.13 13.77 5.22
CA CYS A 170 -9.84 15.10 5.74
C CYS A 170 -10.13 16.14 4.64
N ASP A 171 -10.92 17.16 4.96
CA ASP A 171 -11.26 18.24 4.01
C ASP A 171 -10.10 19.24 3.80
N ASP A 172 -8.98 19.06 4.50
CA ASP A 172 -7.79 19.90 4.34
C ASP A 172 -6.99 19.48 3.09
N GLU A 173 -6.90 20.39 2.11
CA GLU A 173 -6.16 20.19 0.87
C GLU A 173 -4.65 19.93 1.08
N GLY A 174 -4.05 20.58 2.08
CA GLY A 174 -2.65 20.39 2.45
C GLY A 174 -2.41 19.00 3.02
N VAL A 175 -3.28 18.50 3.89
CA VAL A 175 -3.24 17.11 4.40
C VAL A 175 -3.42 16.13 3.25
N SER A 176 -4.42 16.35 2.40
CA SER A 176 -4.70 15.48 1.25
C SER A 176 -3.50 15.39 0.30
N SER A 177 -2.87 16.53 -0.01
CA SER A 177 -1.65 16.59 -0.81
C SER A 177 -0.49 15.80 -0.19
N ARG A 178 -0.31 15.91 1.14
CA ARG A 178 0.75 15.16 1.85
C ARG A 178 0.46 13.66 1.92
N LEU A 179 -0.79 13.25 2.04
CA LEU A 179 -1.19 11.84 1.98
C LEU A 179 -0.91 11.24 0.59
N VAL A 180 -1.15 11.98 -0.49
CA VAL A 180 -0.76 11.55 -1.86
C VAL A 180 0.76 11.34 -1.95
N THR A 181 1.56 12.27 -1.43
CA THR A 181 3.02 12.09 -1.40
C THR A 181 3.45 10.89 -0.56
N LEU A 182 2.80 10.61 0.58
CA LEU A 182 3.06 9.40 1.37
C LEU A 182 2.77 8.12 0.58
N GLU A 183 1.62 8.07 -0.07
CA GLU A 183 1.22 6.94 -0.92
C GLU A 183 2.24 6.71 -2.03
N HIS A 184 2.70 7.78 -2.69
CA HIS A 184 3.72 7.70 -3.72
C HIS A 184 5.01 7.04 -3.22
N LEU A 185 5.49 7.41 -2.03
CA LEU A 185 6.68 6.80 -1.43
C LEU A 185 6.46 5.31 -1.09
N LEU A 186 5.30 4.97 -0.54
CA LEU A 186 4.92 3.57 -0.27
C LEU A 186 4.90 2.76 -1.58
N LEU A 187 4.21 3.25 -2.61
CA LEU A 187 4.08 2.58 -3.90
C LEU A 187 5.42 2.46 -4.62
N GLN A 188 6.29 3.46 -4.53
CA GLN A 188 7.64 3.39 -5.11
C GLN A 188 8.41 2.19 -4.57
N SER A 189 8.45 2.03 -3.24
CA SER A 189 9.12 0.90 -2.59
C SER A 189 8.47 -0.43 -2.99
N ASN A 190 7.13 -0.50 -2.94
CA ASN A 190 6.38 -1.71 -3.27
C ASN A 190 6.59 -2.16 -4.73
N TYR A 191 6.46 -1.24 -5.70
CA TYR A 191 6.68 -1.56 -7.11
C TYR A 191 8.14 -1.90 -7.42
N ALA A 192 9.12 -1.30 -6.74
CA ALA A 192 10.54 -1.61 -6.90
C ALA A 192 10.84 -3.04 -6.45
N ASN A 193 10.39 -3.43 -5.25
CA ASN A 193 10.56 -4.79 -4.74
C ASN A 193 9.85 -5.81 -5.63
N GLN A 194 8.61 -5.51 -6.02
CA GLN A 194 7.85 -6.37 -6.94
C GLN A 194 8.55 -6.51 -8.30
N LYS A 195 9.10 -5.42 -8.84
CA LYS A 195 9.85 -5.44 -10.10
C LYS A 195 11.06 -6.37 -10.02
N GLU A 196 11.85 -6.27 -8.96
CA GLU A 196 13.04 -7.10 -8.78
C GLU A 196 12.68 -8.61 -8.80
N LEU A 197 11.61 -8.98 -8.09
CA LEU A 197 11.15 -10.37 -8.03
C LEU A 197 10.57 -10.85 -9.36
N LEU A 198 9.79 -10.01 -10.04
CA LEU A 198 9.23 -10.32 -11.36
C LEU A 198 10.31 -10.45 -12.42
N ASP A 199 11.31 -9.55 -12.45
CA ASP A 199 12.43 -9.62 -13.39
C ASP A 199 13.20 -10.94 -13.21
N LYS A 200 13.49 -11.33 -11.96
CA LYS A 200 14.12 -12.62 -11.64
C LYS A 200 13.27 -13.80 -12.12
N LEU A 201 11.98 -13.80 -11.81
CA LEU A 201 11.04 -14.85 -12.19
C LEU A 201 10.91 -15.00 -13.71
N ASN A 202 10.79 -13.87 -14.43
CA ASN A 202 10.67 -13.85 -15.88
C ASN A 202 11.96 -14.35 -16.55
N LEU A 203 13.12 -13.96 -16.04
CA LEU A 203 14.41 -14.45 -16.51
C LEU A 203 14.54 -15.97 -16.34
N GLU A 204 14.18 -16.50 -15.17
CA GLU A 204 14.22 -17.94 -14.89
C GLU A 204 13.24 -18.74 -15.77
N LYS A 205 12.08 -18.17 -16.10
CA LYS A 205 11.06 -18.79 -16.95
C LYS A 205 11.25 -18.52 -18.45
N GLY A 206 12.22 -17.70 -18.85
CA GLY A 206 12.43 -17.30 -20.24
C GLY A 206 11.27 -16.48 -20.83
N ILE A 207 10.56 -15.73 -19.98
CA ILE A 207 9.45 -14.86 -20.40
C ILE A 207 10.02 -13.50 -20.79
N ASP A 208 9.89 -13.14 -22.06
CA ASP A 208 10.31 -11.83 -22.57
C ASP A 208 9.22 -10.78 -22.34
N ILE A 209 9.19 -10.22 -21.13
CA ILE A 209 8.31 -9.13 -20.75
C ILE A 209 9.05 -8.11 -19.88
N PHE A 210 8.96 -6.84 -20.27
CA PHE A 210 9.61 -5.75 -19.55
C PHE A 210 8.75 -5.32 -18.36
N VAL A 211 9.30 -5.38 -17.14
CA VAL A 211 8.61 -4.88 -15.96
C VAL A 211 8.93 -3.39 -15.80
N ALA A 212 7.97 -2.51 -16.07
CA ALA A 212 8.23 -1.06 -16.03
C ALA A 212 8.43 -0.55 -14.59
N SER A 213 9.31 0.44 -14.45
CA SER A 213 9.60 1.10 -13.17
C SER A 213 8.52 2.12 -12.81
N TYR A 214 8.28 2.28 -11.51
CA TYR A 214 7.50 3.37 -10.93
C TYR A 214 8.48 4.46 -10.50
N ASN A 215 8.52 5.57 -11.23
CA ASN A 215 9.45 6.67 -10.95
C ASN A 215 8.71 7.81 -10.29
N LEU A 216 9.36 8.46 -9.31
CA LEU A 216 8.83 9.66 -8.66
C LEU A 216 9.63 10.88 -9.08
N PHE A 217 8.90 11.96 -9.37
CA PHE A 217 9.46 13.27 -9.69
C PHE A 217 8.87 14.30 -8.73
N GLN A 218 9.70 15.23 -8.27
CA GLN A 218 9.20 16.39 -7.52
C GLN A 218 8.64 17.43 -8.50
N MET A 219 7.55 18.07 -8.14
CA MET A 219 6.99 19.16 -8.93
C MET A 219 7.81 20.43 -8.73
N ALA A 220 8.21 21.07 -9.84
CA ALA A 220 9.12 22.22 -9.81
C ALA A 220 8.53 23.44 -9.10
N ASP A 221 7.21 23.60 -9.16
CA ASP A 221 6.44 24.66 -8.54
C ASP A 221 5.99 24.31 -7.11
N GLN A 222 6.00 23.03 -6.73
CA GLN A 222 5.51 22.53 -5.45
C GLN A 222 6.43 21.42 -4.89
N PRO A 223 7.52 21.78 -4.18
CA PRO A 223 8.58 20.85 -3.81
C PRO A 223 8.16 19.72 -2.86
N ASN A 224 7.05 19.90 -2.12
CA ASN A 224 6.48 18.88 -1.23
C ASN A 224 5.48 17.95 -1.94
N GLN A 225 5.24 18.16 -3.24
CA GLN A 225 4.40 17.33 -4.06
C GLN A 225 5.24 16.48 -5.01
N THR A 226 4.78 15.26 -5.18
CA THR A 226 5.42 14.29 -6.07
C THR A 226 4.41 13.87 -7.13
N VAL A 227 4.93 13.57 -8.31
CA VAL A 227 4.18 12.95 -9.40
C VAL A 227 4.87 11.66 -9.79
N SER A 228 4.09 10.60 -9.93
CA SER A 228 4.57 9.30 -10.35
C SER A 228 4.45 9.13 -11.87
N MET A 229 5.46 8.50 -12.48
CA MET A 229 5.50 8.28 -13.92
C MET A 229 6.12 6.94 -14.31
N SER A 230 5.51 6.29 -15.30
CA SER A 230 6.03 5.09 -15.96
C SER A 230 6.10 5.30 -17.48
N ALA A 231 6.75 4.38 -18.19
CA ALA A 231 6.92 4.45 -19.63
C ALA A 231 6.35 3.20 -20.32
N TRP A 232 5.62 3.42 -21.41
CA TRP A 232 5.11 2.39 -22.31
C TRP A 232 5.74 2.60 -23.68
N THR A 233 6.63 1.70 -24.08
CA THR A 233 7.40 1.81 -25.33
C THR A 233 6.77 0.95 -26.42
N LYS A 234 6.60 1.52 -27.62
CA LYS A 234 6.10 0.80 -28.80
C LYS A 234 7.00 -0.39 -29.13
N GLY A 235 6.39 -1.56 -29.31
CA GLY A 235 7.10 -2.80 -29.63
C GLY A 235 7.69 -3.54 -28.42
N VAL A 236 7.53 -3.03 -27.20
CA VAL A 236 8.01 -3.68 -25.98
C VAL A 236 6.81 -4.17 -25.17
N LEU A 237 6.67 -5.50 -25.04
CA LEU A 237 5.67 -6.09 -24.17
C LEU A 237 5.98 -5.70 -22.72
N THR A 238 5.09 -4.98 -22.05
CA THR A 238 5.36 -4.32 -20.78
C THR A 238 4.34 -4.66 -19.68
N LEU A 239 4.80 -4.84 -18.45
CA LEU A 239 3.98 -4.80 -17.23
C LEU A 239 4.05 -3.40 -16.60
N LEU A 240 3.05 -2.57 -16.88
CA LEU A 240 2.97 -1.20 -16.39
C LEU A 240 2.51 -1.15 -14.93
N PRO A 241 3.19 -0.41 -14.04
CA PRO A 241 2.61 -0.01 -12.76
C PRO A 241 1.54 1.08 -12.99
N LYS A 242 0.55 1.17 -12.11
CA LYS A 242 -0.35 2.34 -12.07
C LYS A 242 0.41 3.54 -11.49
N THR A 243 0.50 4.61 -12.27
CA THR A 243 1.17 5.89 -11.96
C THR A 243 0.22 7.06 -12.22
N ASP A 244 0.58 8.30 -11.89
CA ASP A 244 -0.21 9.49 -12.24
C ASP A 244 -0.13 9.78 -13.73
N ARG A 245 1.08 9.60 -14.28
CA ARG A 245 1.40 9.87 -15.68
C ARG A 245 2.03 8.66 -16.34
N VAL A 246 1.79 8.51 -17.64
CA VAL A 246 2.45 7.51 -18.48
C VAL A 246 3.04 8.18 -19.70
N ALA A 247 4.33 7.97 -19.93
CA ALA A 247 5.02 8.39 -21.14
C ALA A 247 4.84 7.30 -22.21
N LEU A 248 4.08 7.61 -23.26
CA LEU A 248 3.95 6.79 -24.45
C LEU A 248 5.15 7.09 -25.36
N VAL A 249 6.02 6.11 -25.56
CA VAL A 249 7.29 6.27 -26.27
C VAL A 249 7.25 5.53 -27.60
N GLU A 250 7.40 6.26 -28.70
CA GLU A 250 7.57 5.71 -30.04
C GLU A 250 9.03 5.90 -30.49
N PRO A 251 9.84 4.83 -30.53
CA PRO A 251 11.20 4.89 -31.03
C PRO A 251 11.22 5.30 -32.51
N VAL A 252 12.16 6.17 -32.88
CA VAL A 252 12.39 6.61 -34.26
C VAL A 252 13.76 6.10 -34.70
N GLU A 253 13.84 5.41 -35.84
CA GLU A 253 15.12 4.93 -36.36
C GLU A 253 16.08 6.09 -36.64
N GLY A 254 17.25 6.08 -35.98
CA GLY A 254 18.30 7.08 -36.19
C GLY A 254 18.00 8.47 -35.62
N GLY A 255 16.99 8.63 -34.76
CA GLY A 255 16.58 9.92 -34.19
C GLY A 255 16.11 9.85 -32.74
N GLU A 256 15.61 10.98 -32.22
CA GLU A 256 14.99 11.05 -30.89
C GLU A 256 13.60 10.40 -30.92
N ALA A 257 13.27 9.65 -29.87
CA ALA A 257 11.97 9.02 -29.73
C ALA A 257 10.87 10.08 -29.59
N THR A 258 9.71 9.84 -30.19
CA THR A 258 8.51 10.66 -29.96
C THR A 258 7.90 10.25 -28.63
N VAL A 259 7.72 11.21 -27.72
CA VAL A 259 7.17 10.96 -26.38
C VAL A 259 5.89 11.77 -26.19
N LYS A 260 4.82 11.11 -25.80
CA LYS A 260 3.56 11.74 -25.40
C LYS A 260 3.22 11.34 -23.97
N THR A 261 3.16 12.31 -23.06
CA THR A 261 2.81 12.09 -21.66
C THR A 261 1.32 12.35 -21.44
N VAL A 262 0.64 11.38 -20.83
CA VAL A 262 -0.80 11.42 -20.55
C VAL A 262 -1.08 11.07 -19.10
N SER A 263 -2.25 11.45 -18.59
CA SER A 263 -2.70 11.00 -17.26
C SER A 263 -3.12 9.53 -17.29
N TRP A 264 -3.00 8.84 -16.16
CA TRP A 264 -3.48 7.44 -16.09
C TRP A 264 -4.99 7.32 -16.27
N SER A 265 -5.78 8.25 -15.72
CA SER A 265 -7.24 8.22 -15.86
C SER A 265 -7.67 8.30 -17.33
N GLU A 266 -7.03 9.16 -18.11
CA GLU A 266 -7.27 9.27 -19.54
C GLU A 266 -6.79 8.04 -20.32
N LEU A 267 -5.61 7.50 -19.96
CA LEU A 267 -5.10 6.26 -20.53
C LEU A 267 -6.03 5.08 -20.27
N GLU A 268 -6.59 4.95 -19.06
CA GLU A 268 -7.53 3.90 -18.69
C GLU A 268 -8.86 4.05 -19.47
N SER A 269 -9.33 5.29 -19.66
CA SER A 269 -10.56 5.59 -20.42
C SER A 269 -10.43 5.33 -21.92
N GLU A 270 -9.32 5.77 -22.55
CA GLU A 270 -9.17 5.73 -24.01
C GLU A 270 -8.44 4.48 -24.52
N LEU A 271 -7.59 3.87 -23.69
CA LEU A 271 -6.69 2.78 -24.05
C LEU A 271 -6.87 1.53 -23.17
N GLY A 272 -7.92 1.47 -22.35
CA GLY A 272 -8.19 0.33 -21.45
C GLY A 272 -8.22 -1.03 -22.16
N ASP A 273 -8.72 -1.09 -23.40
CA ASP A 273 -8.75 -2.31 -24.22
C ASP A 273 -7.35 -2.85 -24.59
N LEU A 274 -6.32 -2.03 -24.46
CA LEU A 274 -4.93 -2.40 -24.69
C LEU A 274 -4.20 -2.84 -23.41
N LEU A 275 -4.92 -2.96 -22.29
CA LEU A 275 -4.38 -3.30 -20.98
C LEU A 275 -5.12 -4.49 -20.39
N ALA A 276 -4.38 -5.55 -20.07
CA ALA A 276 -4.87 -6.66 -19.27
C ALA A 276 -4.38 -6.50 -17.81
N THR A 277 -5.29 -6.54 -16.84
CA THR A 277 -4.90 -6.53 -15.42
C THR A 277 -4.23 -7.84 -15.04
N GLU A 278 -3.09 -7.76 -14.38
CA GLU A 278 -2.39 -8.91 -13.79
C GLU A 278 -2.72 -9.05 -12.31
N ALA A 279 -2.75 -10.29 -11.83
CA ALA A 279 -2.90 -10.58 -10.41
C ALA A 279 -1.65 -10.14 -9.61
N GLY A 280 -1.87 -9.76 -8.36
CA GLY A 280 -0.81 -9.34 -7.44
C GLY A 280 -1.02 -7.92 -6.89
N TYR A 281 -0.13 -7.52 -5.99
CA TYR A 281 -0.17 -6.21 -5.35
C TYR A 281 1.23 -5.55 -5.24
N PRO A 282 1.40 -4.28 -5.61
CA PRO A 282 0.40 -3.46 -6.30
C PRO A 282 0.09 -4.04 -7.70
N ARG A 283 -1.07 -3.70 -8.24
CA ARG A 283 -1.52 -4.25 -9.53
C ARG A 283 -0.63 -3.74 -10.67
N ARG A 284 -0.34 -4.61 -11.63
CA ARG A 284 0.30 -4.24 -12.89
C ARG A 284 -0.63 -4.52 -14.06
N TYR A 285 -0.40 -3.81 -15.16
CA TYR A 285 -1.19 -3.89 -16.37
C TYR A 285 -0.30 -4.36 -17.50
N ARG A 286 -0.57 -5.56 -18.01
CA ARG A 286 0.11 -6.10 -19.18
C ARG A 286 -0.43 -5.42 -20.43
N THR A 287 0.46 -4.79 -21.17
CA THR A 287 0.14 -4.17 -22.46
C THR A 287 -0.17 -5.26 -23.49
N LEU A 288 -1.22 -5.09 -24.29
CA LEU A 288 -1.64 -6.01 -25.36
C LEU A 288 -1.26 -5.51 -26.76
N GLY A 289 -0.59 -4.37 -26.83
CA GLY A 289 -0.20 -3.70 -28.06
C GLY A 289 0.38 -2.33 -27.75
N PHE A 290 0.28 -1.42 -28.71
CA PHE A 290 0.57 0.00 -28.53
C PHE A 290 -0.55 0.83 -29.17
N PRO A 291 -0.89 2.01 -28.65
CA PRO A 291 -1.95 2.85 -29.21
C PRO A 291 -1.74 3.15 -30.69
N SER A 292 -2.81 3.08 -31.48
CA SER A 292 -2.85 3.56 -32.86
C SER A 292 -2.67 5.07 -32.94
N VAL A 293 -2.36 5.60 -34.13
CA VAL A 293 -2.22 7.05 -34.35
C VAL A 293 -3.52 7.77 -34.02
N GLU A 294 -4.67 7.19 -34.37
CA GLU A 294 -5.99 7.75 -34.07
C GLU A 294 -6.25 7.80 -32.56
N GLN A 295 -5.87 6.75 -31.83
CA GLN A 295 -5.95 6.72 -30.37
C GLN A 295 -5.02 7.76 -29.73
N LEU A 296 -3.77 7.85 -30.20
CA LEU A 296 -2.82 8.85 -29.72
C LEU A 296 -3.34 10.27 -29.93
N ASN A 297 -4.00 10.55 -31.06
CA ASN A 297 -4.55 11.87 -31.35
C ASN A 297 -5.76 12.25 -30.47
N ARG A 298 -6.47 11.29 -29.87
CA ARG A 298 -7.56 11.56 -28.92
C ARG A 298 -7.08 11.96 -27.52
N LEU A 299 -5.86 11.57 -27.16
CA LEU A 299 -5.30 11.83 -25.84
C LEU A 299 -4.85 13.30 -25.70
N THR A 300 -5.01 13.84 -24.50
CA THR A 300 -4.56 15.16 -24.10
C THR A 300 -3.11 15.07 -23.60
N THR A 301 -2.21 15.84 -24.21
CA THR A 301 -0.82 15.91 -23.72
C THR A 301 -0.76 16.80 -22.48
N LEU A 302 -0.05 16.32 -21.44
CA LEU A 302 0.24 17.07 -20.20
C LEU A 302 1.47 17.97 -20.32
#